data_AF-A0A0C2XWD2-F1
#
_entry.id   AF-A0A0C2XWD2-F1
#
_cell.length_a   1.000
_cell.length_b   1.000
_cell.length_c   1.000
_cell.angle_alpha   90.00
_cell.angle_beta   90.00
_cell.angle_gamma   90.00
#
_symmetry.space_group_name_H-M   'P 1'
#
loop_
_entity.id
_entity.type
_entity.pdbx_description
1 polymer ?
#
loop_
_entity_poly.entity_id
_entity_poly.type
_entity_poly.pdbx_seq_one_letter_code
_entity_poly.pdbx_strand_id
1 'polypeptide(L)'
;MASSSLYLRSVLPALPTPIASKIRTLCASSPDNELIFEHLIRLLAGAEPEAEASSKDLKGSWTEKQADALKILAGLQPPDKKRGREEDPDDVQQAKRQRLDPGDPLFTLHAISTTSPVRKKVDVTIHTNAITFTHPTSRAVEATIPVDSLNRAFIVPTRGKTKPHWTVVLLSSDVPAEKPKPNTTASDNEQQIIFGLDAAPSTAFKVTSHPTVVESPRGSPTLPHIHTFLSHLPKPVAVVIPSVSVFKSACPGIGANASEGIPGVEAYRGAKPGNLWFAKEGVLWGESKPCEFWAVGDLLNREEGVRVVGAGKTCSVILTRRMQSSHQDKHDEEEGDETEFGMVDSREREGIYEWVRKHRNLFAGGAPPNVAVAATTGSSKSSNSSAKDRKVHHPSSSGPLTIRTLQDGDSDSEDGDFEDSSVEDLDGSERMSEEEGDDSSDEDSSNSGEGSGVDHDADADNDNDMDTNDDDGPLDPAHHPLLRPGAMPRMSKAAMEMAVGIVEDAFGGASDGNEVEEEDELDD
;
A
#
# COMPACT_ATOMS: atom_id res chain seq x y z
N MET A 1 -4.21 -18.01 -54.86
CA MET A 1 -2.92 -17.30 -54.85
C MET A 1 -3.15 -15.92 -54.27
N ALA A 2 -2.85 -15.72 -52.98
CA ALA A 2 -2.88 -14.39 -52.38
C ALA A 2 -1.66 -13.58 -52.90
N SER A 3 -1.78 -12.27 -52.96
CA SER A 3 -0.69 -11.39 -53.43
C SER A 3 0.43 -11.35 -52.39
N SER A 4 1.62 -11.84 -52.72
CA SER A 4 2.79 -11.88 -51.82
C SER A 4 3.20 -10.50 -51.27
N SER A 5 3.04 -9.46 -52.07
CA SER A 5 3.43 -8.07 -51.76
C SER A 5 2.36 -7.21 -51.05
N LEU A 6 1.70 -7.75 -50.02
CA LEU A 6 0.59 -7.07 -49.33
C LEU A 6 1.03 -5.80 -48.59
N TYR A 7 2.19 -5.82 -47.92
CA TYR A 7 2.67 -4.67 -47.14
C TYR A 7 3.11 -3.53 -48.05
N LEU A 8 3.89 -3.83 -49.09
CA LEU A 8 4.33 -2.87 -50.10
C LEU A 8 3.14 -2.20 -50.81
N ARG A 9 2.12 -2.98 -51.20
CA ARG A 9 0.91 -2.44 -51.84
C ARG A 9 0.09 -1.57 -50.91
N SER A 10 0.08 -1.85 -49.61
CA SER A 10 -0.58 -1.02 -48.60
C SER A 10 0.16 0.30 -48.33
N VAL A 11 1.50 0.29 -48.36
CA VAL A 11 2.33 1.48 -48.08
C VAL A 11 2.47 2.40 -49.32
N LEU A 12 2.54 1.84 -50.53
CA LEU A 12 2.76 2.61 -51.77
C LEU A 12 1.82 3.81 -52.02
N PRO A 13 0.50 3.76 -51.68
CA PRO A 13 -0.40 4.91 -51.78
C PRO A 13 -0.11 6.03 -50.78
N ALA A 14 0.46 5.71 -49.61
CA ALA A 14 0.78 6.67 -48.56
C ALA A 14 2.14 7.37 -48.76
N LEU A 15 2.99 6.87 -49.66
CA LEU A 15 4.28 7.48 -49.97
C LEU A 15 4.13 8.70 -50.89
N PRO A 16 4.95 9.75 -50.72
CA PRO A 16 5.00 10.90 -51.63
C PRO A 16 5.15 10.47 -53.10
N THR A 17 4.38 11.08 -54.00
CA THR A 17 4.29 10.69 -55.42
C THR A 17 5.65 10.47 -56.12
N PRO A 18 6.69 11.30 -55.92
CA PRO A 18 8.01 11.09 -56.53
C PRO A 18 8.76 9.84 -56.01
N ILE A 19 8.50 9.43 -54.77
CA ILE A 19 9.08 8.22 -54.16
C ILE A 19 8.30 6.99 -54.63
N ALA A 20 6.96 7.06 -54.56
CA ALA A 20 6.08 6.00 -55.02
C ALA A 20 6.28 5.68 -56.52
N SER A 21 6.52 6.69 -57.37
CA SER A 21 6.82 6.47 -58.80
C SER A 21 8.15 5.72 -58.99
N LYS A 22 9.22 6.11 -58.31
CA LYS A 22 10.52 5.43 -58.37
C LYS A 22 10.46 3.98 -57.90
N ILE A 23 9.76 3.70 -56.79
CA ILE A 23 9.59 2.33 -56.29
C ILE A 23 8.81 1.50 -57.31
N ARG A 24 7.72 2.02 -57.89
CA ARG A 24 7.00 1.34 -58.98
C ARG A 24 7.88 1.06 -60.20
N THR A 25 8.75 1.99 -60.60
CA THR A 25 9.72 1.76 -61.69
C THR A 25 10.73 0.66 -61.35
N LEU A 26 11.19 0.58 -60.08
CA LEU A 26 12.09 -0.49 -59.63
C LEU A 26 11.39 -1.86 -59.56
N CYS A 27 10.16 -1.94 -59.07
CA CYS A 27 9.37 -3.18 -59.10
C CYS A 27 9.06 -3.62 -60.53
N ALA A 28 8.80 -2.67 -61.44
CA ALA A 28 8.58 -2.97 -62.86
C ALA A 28 9.85 -3.42 -63.59
N SER A 29 11.06 -3.16 -63.07
CA SER A 29 12.32 -3.58 -63.69
C SER A 29 12.79 -4.97 -63.26
N SER A 30 12.34 -5.48 -62.10
CA SER A 30 12.52 -6.89 -61.70
C SER A 30 11.49 -7.29 -60.64
N PRO A 31 10.84 -8.47 -60.74
CA PRO A 31 9.95 -8.98 -59.69
C PRO A 31 10.67 -9.18 -58.35
N ASP A 32 11.98 -9.47 -58.36
CA ASP A 32 12.77 -9.64 -57.14
C ASP A 32 12.82 -8.34 -56.32
N ASN A 33 12.76 -7.17 -56.98
CA ASN A 33 12.71 -5.88 -56.28
C ASN A 33 11.40 -5.72 -55.49
N GLU A 34 10.27 -6.23 -55.99
CA GLU A 34 8.98 -6.20 -55.28
C GLU A 34 9.07 -7.02 -53.98
N LEU A 35 9.70 -8.21 -54.03
CA LEU A 35 9.94 -9.05 -52.86
C LEU A 35 10.94 -8.44 -51.87
N ILE A 36 12.03 -7.83 -52.35
CA ILE A 36 13.01 -7.15 -51.49
C ILE A 36 12.35 -6.00 -50.72
N PHE A 37 11.53 -5.19 -51.38
CA PHE A 37 10.80 -4.10 -50.71
C PHE A 37 9.71 -4.62 -49.76
N GLU A 38 8.98 -5.68 -50.12
CA GLU A 38 8.03 -6.35 -49.22
C GLU A 38 8.72 -6.85 -47.95
N HIS A 39 9.83 -7.57 -48.07
CA HIS A 39 10.60 -8.06 -46.93
C HIS A 39 11.17 -6.92 -46.08
N LEU A 40 11.69 -5.85 -46.70
CA LEU A 40 12.17 -4.68 -45.96
C LEU A 40 11.04 -4.02 -45.16
N ILE A 41 9.86 -3.83 -45.76
CA ILE A 41 8.72 -3.23 -45.05
C ILE A 41 8.24 -4.14 -43.93
N ARG A 42 8.13 -5.46 -44.14
CA ARG A 42 7.78 -6.43 -43.08
C ARG A 42 8.78 -6.40 -41.93
N LEU A 43 10.08 -6.37 -42.23
CA LEU A 43 11.13 -6.28 -41.23
C LEU A 43 10.94 -5.03 -40.35
N LEU A 44 10.78 -3.85 -40.97
CA LEU A 44 10.60 -2.58 -40.27
C LEU A 44 9.23 -2.43 -39.58
N ALA A 45 8.22 -3.18 -40.01
CA ALA A 45 6.87 -3.18 -39.43
C ALA A 45 6.67 -4.20 -38.29
N GLY A 46 7.69 -5.00 -37.95
CA GLY A 46 7.56 -6.05 -36.93
C GLY A 46 6.82 -7.32 -37.40
N ALA A 47 6.65 -7.51 -38.73
CA ALA A 47 5.93 -8.64 -39.30
C ALA A 47 6.84 -9.85 -39.58
N GLU A 48 6.23 -11.03 -39.70
CA GLU A 48 6.90 -12.29 -40.01
C GLU A 48 7.40 -12.37 -41.48
N PRO A 49 8.51 -13.08 -41.73
CA PRO A 49 9.02 -13.30 -43.08
C PRO A 49 8.07 -14.20 -43.87
N GLU A 50 7.97 -13.97 -45.19
CA GLU A 50 7.08 -14.76 -46.04
C GLU A 50 7.49 -16.25 -46.08
N ALA A 51 6.49 -17.13 -45.91
CA ALA A 51 6.71 -18.53 -45.64
C ALA A 51 7.40 -19.30 -46.77
N GLU A 52 7.13 -18.93 -48.02
CA GLU A 52 7.57 -19.64 -49.24
C GLU A 52 8.90 -19.12 -49.84
N ALA A 53 9.28 -17.87 -49.57
CA ALA A 53 10.43 -17.22 -50.22
C ALA A 53 11.72 -17.17 -49.37
N SER A 54 11.63 -17.39 -48.05
CA SER A 54 12.76 -17.22 -47.13
C SER A 54 13.60 -18.48 -46.99
N SER A 55 14.92 -18.36 -47.19
CA SER A 55 15.87 -19.41 -46.86
C SER A 55 15.84 -19.73 -45.36
N LYS A 56 16.26 -20.95 -44.99
CA LYS A 56 16.30 -21.38 -43.57
C LYS A 56 17.16 -20.45 -42.71
N ASP A 57 18.23 -19.91 -43.29
CA ASP A 57 19.15 -18.97 -42.65
C ASP A 57 18.53 -17.58 -42.45
N LEU A 58 17.65 -17.15 -43.37
CA LEU A 58 16.90 -15.91 -43.21
C LEU A 58 15.92 -16.01 -42.03
N LYS A 59 15.17 -17.11 -41.91
CA LYS A 59 14.25 -17.32 -40.77
C LYS A 59 15.00 -17.36 -39.43
N GLY A 60 16.18 -17.98 -39.38
CA GLY A 60 17.00 -18.05 -38.17
C GLY A 60 17.56 -16.71 -37.69
N SER A 61 17.79 -15.76 -38.60
CA SER A 61 18.34 -14.43 -38.29
C SER A 61 17.31 -13.29 -38.27
N TRP A 62 16.07 -13.54 -38.75
CA TRP A 62 15.03 -12.53 -38.90
C TRP A 62 14.70 -11.80 -37.59
N THR A 63 14.34 -12.55 -36.54
CA THR A 63 13.87 -11.98 -35.26
C THR A 63 14.96 -11.13 -34.58
N GLU A 64 16.21 -11.58 -34.64
CA GLU A 64 17.37 -10.84 -34.12
C GLU A 64 17.56 -9.51 -34.87
N LYS A 65 17.60 -9.56 -36.21
CA LYS A 65 17.85 -8.38 -37.05
C LYS A 65 16.65 -7.43 -37.09
N GLN A 66 15.43 -7.94 -36.90
CA GLN A 66 14.21 -7.15 -36.72
C GLN A 66 14.25 -6.36 -35.41
N ALA A 67 14.64 -6.99 -34.30
CA ALA A 67 14.81 -6.31 -33.02
C ALA A 67 15.91 -5.23 -33.06
N ASP A 68 17.04 -5.53 -33.71
CA ASP A 68 18.12 -4.56 -33.95
C ASP A 68 17.64 -3.36 -34.78
N ALA A 69 16.93 -3.61 -35.89
CA ALA A 69 16.43 -2.56 -36.78
C ALA A 69 15.42 -1.63 -36.08
N LEU A 70 14.45 -2.19 -35.34
CA LEU A 70 13.48 -1.43 -34.56
C LEU A 70 14.16 -0.58 -33.47
N LYS A 71 15.17 -1.13 -32.79
CA LYS A 71 15.98 -0.41 -31.80
C LYS A 71 16.73 0.77 -32.40
N ILE A 72 17.29 0.62 -33.60
CA ILE A 72 17.95 1.70 -34.34
C ILE A 72 16.94 2.78 -34.75
N LEU A 73 15.79 2.41 -35.32
CA LEU A 73 14.74 3.35 -35.71
C LEU A 73 14.21 4.16 -34.52
N ALA A 74 13.98 3.51 -33.37
CA ALA A 74 13.58 4.20 -32.14
C ALA A 74 14.63 5.22 -31.64
N GLY A 75 15.91 4.97 -31.89
CA GLY A 75 17.01 5.91 -31.58
C GLY A 75 17.16 7.05 -32.60
N LEU A 76 16.60 6.92 -33.80
CA LEU A 76 16.63 7.94 -34.85
C LEU A 76 15.42 8.88 -34.83
N GLN A 77 14.34 8.52 -34.13
CA GLN A 77 13.24 9.44 -33.90
C GLN A 77 13.72 10.61 -33.04
N PRO A 78 13.61 11.88 -33.50
CA PRO A 78 13.96 13.02 -32.68
C PRO A 78 13.08 13.03 -31.42
N PRO A 79 13.59 13.50 -30.26
CA PRO A 79 12.80 13.54 -29.04
C PRO A 79 11.59 14.47 -29.27
N ASP A 80 10.40 13.87 -29.40
CA ASP A 80 9.17 14.58 -29.74
C ASP A 80 8.90 15.72 -28.75
N LYS A 81 9.13 16.95 -29.20
CA LYS A 81 8.64 18.16 -28.55
C LYS A 81 7.16 18.31 -28.87
N LYS A 82 6.33 17.43 -28.28
CA LYS A 82 4.86 17.59 -28.30
C LYS A 82 4.50 18.97 -27.73
N ARG A 83 4.16 19.91 -28.60
CA ARG A 83 3.30 21.03 -28.22
C ARG A 83 1.92 20.42 -27.94
N GLY A 84 1.34 20.77 -26.81
CA GLY A 84 -0.01 20.31 -26.45
C GLY A 84 -1.01 20.75 -27.50
N ARG A 85 -1.88 19.81 -27.88
CA ARG A 85 -3.19 20.10 -28.45
C ARG A 85 -4.19 19.82 -27.33
N GLU A 86 -5.10 20.76 -27.10
CA GLU A 86 -6.12 20.67 -26.06
C GLU A 86 -7.14 19.59 -26.43
N GLU A 87 -7.26 18.56 -25.60
CA GLU A 87 -8.31 17.54 -25.49
C GLU A 87 -8.09 16.85 -24.11
N ASP A 88 -9.14 16.29 -23.50
CA ASP A 88 -9.36 16.24 -22.04
C ASP A 88 -8.34 15.49 -21.12
N PRO A 89 -8.30 15.84 -19.81
CA PRO A 89 -7.26 15.38 -18.89
C PRO A 89 -7.69 14.17 -18.04
N ASP A 90 -7.45 12.96 -18.51
CA ASP A 90 -7.20 11.84 -17.59
C ASP A 90 -6.25 10.80 -18.19
N ASP A 91 -5.35 10.33 -17.32
CA ASP A 91 -4.31 9.30 -17.50
C ASP A 91 -3.42 9.31 -18.78
N VAL A 92 -2.14 9.63 -18.56
CA VAL A 92 -0.91 8.91 -18.99
C VAL A 92 0.27 9.90 -18.95
N GLN A 93 0.76 10.16 -17.73
CA GLN A 93 2.09 10.74 -17.51
C GLN A 93 3.10 9.64 -17.18
N GLN A 94 3.45 8.82 -18.18
CA GLN A 94 4.67 8.01 -18.09
C GLN A 94 5.89 8.92 -18.29
N ALA A 95 6.34 9.52 -17.18
CA ALA A 95 7.60 10.25 -17.13
C ALA A 95 8.75 9.37 -17.65
N LYS A 96 9.69 9.97 -18.40
CA LYS A 96 10.96 9.34 -18.78
C LYS A 96 11.83 9.09 -17.54
N ARG A 97 11.48 8.07 -16.76
CA ARG A 97 12.33 7.56 -15.69
C ARG A 97 13.64 7.08 -16.32
N GLN A 98 14.74 7.52 -15.73
CA GLN A 98 16.07 7.05 -16.10
C GLN A 98 16.09 5.52 -15.98
N ARG A 99 16.53 4.81 -17.03
CA ARG A 99 16.50 3.35 -17.09
C ARG A 99 17.57 2.78 -16.14
N LEU A 100 17.22 2.68 -14.86
CA LEU A 100 17.96 1.98 -13.83
C LEU A 100 18.20 0.53 -14.29
N ASP A 101 19.43 0.06 -14.14
CA ASP A 101 19.76 -1.35 -14.28
C ASP A 101 19.47 -2.07 -12.95
N PRO A 102 18.46 -2.95 -12.89
CA PRO A 102 18.07 -3.59 -11.63
C PRO A 102 19.11 -4.60 -11.13
N GLY A 103 20.00 -5.09 -12.01
CA GLY A 103 20.89 -6.20 -11.70
C GLY A 103 20.18 -7.56 -11.63
N ASP A 104 20.88 -8.57 -11.10
CA ASP A 104 20.37 -9.95 -11.04
C ASP A 104 19.12 -10.07 -10.15
N PRO A 105 18.09 -10.82 -10.57
CA PRO A 105 16.91 -11.07 -9.76
C PRO A 105 17.22 -12.03 -8.61
N LEU A 106 16.72 -11.73 -7.41
CA LEU A 106 16.95 -12.52 -6.19
C LEU A 106 15.68 -13.29 -5.80
N PHE A 107 14.56 -12.58 -5.67
CA PHE A 107 13.27 -13.20 -5.29
C PHE A 107 12.09 -12.53 -5.98
N THR A 108 11.13 -13.32 -6.47
CA THR A 108 9.87 -12.84 -7.07
C THR A 108 8.66 -13.35 -6.31
N LEU A 109 7.76 -12.43 -5.94
CA LEU A 109 6.39 -12.70 -5.53
C LEU A 109 5.50 -12.56 -6.77
N HIS A 110 4.80 -13.62 -7.19
CA HIS A 110 4.03 -13.60 -8.44
C HIS A 110 2.59 -13.11 -8.27
N ALA A 111 2.10 -12.39 -9.30
CA ALA A 111 0.70 -11.99 -9.46
C ALA A 111 0.10 -11.27 -8.23
N ILE A 112 0.86 -10.36 -7.63
CA ILE A 112 0.55 -9.62 -6.40
C ILE A 112 -0.30 -8.40 -6.70
N SER A 113 -1.32 -8.17 -5.86
CA SER A 113 -2.14 -6.95 -5.90
C SER A 113 -1.37 -5.78 -5.32
N THR A 114 -0.87 -4.91 -6.19
CA THR A 114 -0.12 -3.70 -5.79
C THR A 114 -1.04 -2.48 -5.75
N THR A 115 -0.80 -1.61 -4.77
CA THR A 115 -1.44 -0.29 -4.59
C THR A 115 -0.45 0.83 -4.91
N SER A 116 0.85 0.59 -4.73
CA SER A 116 1.93 1.53 -5.01
C SER A 116 3.21 0.76 -5.40
N PRO A 117 4.04 1.22 -6.36
CA PRO A 117 3.91 2.45 -7.14
C PRO A 117 2.80 2.40 -8.19
N VAL A 118 2.45 1.22 -8.69
CA VAL A 118 1.35 0.99 -9.64
C VAL A 118 0.16 0.34 -8.93
N ARG A 119 -1.05 0.56 -9.45
CA ARG A 119 -2.30 0.00 -8.90
C ARG A 119 -2.79 -1.15 -9.78
N LYS A 120 -1.98 -2.21 -9.90
CA LYS A 120 -2.18 -3.35 -10.81
C LYS A 120 -1.81 -4.68 -10.15
N LYS A 121 -2.24 -5.79 -10.77
CA LYS A 121 -1.73 -7.13 -10.44
C LYS A 121 -0.42 -7.37 -11.19
N VAL A 122 0.69 -7.55 -10.47
CA VAL A 122 2.05 -7.62 -11.06
C VAL A 122 2.93 -8.65 -10.34
N ASP A 123 3.92 -9.17 -11.04
CA ASP A 123 5.05 -9.88 -10.42
C ASP A 123 5.99 -8.83 -9.81
N VAL A 124 6.22 -8.92 -8.50
CA VAL A 124 7.12 -8.03 -7.75
C VAL A 124 8.43 -8.75 -7.52
N THR A 125 9.51 -8.27 -8.14
CA THR A 125 10.84 -8.90 -8.06
C THR A 125 11.82 -7.98 -7.36
N ILE A 126 12.48 -8.47 -6.31
CA ILE A 126 13.65 -7.81 -5.73
C ILE A 126 14.90 -8.33 -6.45
N HIS A 127 15.66 -7.39 -7.00
CA HIS A 127 16.96 -7.60 -7.62
C HIS A 127 18.06 -7.02 -6.72
N THR A 128 19.33 -7.22 -7.09
CA THR A 128 20.49 -6.66 -6.38
C THR A 128 20.42 -5.13 -6.19
N ASN A 129 19.94 -4.36 -7.18
CA ASN A 129 19.96 -2.89 -7.13
C ASN A 129 18.56 -2.24 -7.11
N ALA A 130 17.48 -2.97 -7.40
CA ALA A 130 16.14 -2.41 -7.50
C ALA A 130 15.02 -3.43 -7.25
N ILE A 131 13.85 -2.94 -6.85
CA ILE A 131 12.59 -3.68 -6.92
C ILE A 131 11.89 -3.31 -8.24
N THR A 132 11.57 -4.33 -9.04
CA THR A 132 10.84 -4.19 -10.31
C THR A 132 9.42 -4.72 -10.17
N PHE A 133 8.51 -4.08 -10.90
CA PHE A 133 7.10 -4.42 -10.99
C PHE A 133 6.83 -4.79 -12.44
N THR A 134 6.55 -6.06 -12.72
CA THR A 134 6.39 -6.57 -14.09
C THR A 134 5.01 -7.15 -14.30
N HIS A 135 4.37 -6.82 -15.43
CA HIS A 135 3.08 -7.42 -15.78
C HIS A 135 3.25 -8.94 -16.01
N PRO A 136 2.42 -9.83 -15.42
CA PRO A 136 2.69 -11.27 -15.42
C PRO A 136 2.70 -11.89 -16.82
N THR A 137 1.79 -11.47 -17.70
CA THR A 137 1.65 -11.99 -19.07
C THR A 137 2.63 -11.32 -20.06
N SER A 138 2.52 -10.00 -20.27
CA SER A 138 3.32 -9.26 -21.26
C SER A 138 4.79 -9.05 -20.87
N ARG A 139 5.17 -9.31 -19.61
CA ARG A 139 6.51 -9.04 -19.04
C ARG A 139 6.96 -7.58 -19.14
N ALA A 140 6.05 -6.65 -19.43
CA ALA A 140 6.32 -5.22 -19.42
C ALA A 140 6.70 -4.75 -18.01
N VAL A 141 7.76 -3.94 -17.90
CA VAL A 141 8.16 -3.29 -16.65
C VAL A 141 7.25 -2.09 -16.42
N GLU A 142 6.37 -2.18 -15.42
CA GLU A 142 5.41 -1.16 -15.01
C GLU A 142 6.07 -0.11 -14.10
N ALA A 143 7.03 -0.54 -13.26
CA ALA A 143 7.85 0.36 -12.44
C ALA A 143 9.17 -0.28 -12.01
N THR A 144 10.14 0.57 -11.67
CA THR A 144 11.41 0.22 -11.03
C THR A 144 11.70 1.24 -9.92
N ILE A 145 12.12 0.75 -8.76
CA ILE A 145 12.47 1.55 -7.57
C ILE A 145 13.83 1.06 -7.04
N PRO A 146 14.85 1.91 -6.84
CA PRO A 146 16.13 1.50 -6.26
C PRO A 146 15.95 0.87 -4.87
N VAL A 147 16.69 -0.19 -4.52
CA VAL A 147 16.64 -0.70 -3.13
C VAL A 147 17.35 0.25 -2.15
N ASP A 148 18.37 0.96 -2.62
CA ASP A 148 19.13 1.93 -1.82
C ASP A 148 18.33 3.20 -1.47
N SER A 149 17.18 3.43 -2.13
CA SER A 149 16.28 4.53 -1.77
C SER A 149 15.25 4.13 -0.72
N LEU A 150 15.27 2.91 -0.18
CA LEU A 150 14.31 2.43 0.82
C LEU A 150 14.94 2.49 2.21
N ASN A 151 14.19 3.02 3.19
CA ASN A 151 14.66 3.16 4.58
C ASN A 151 13.97 2.19 5.54
N ARG A 152 12.69 1.87 5.31
CA ARG A 152 11.90 0.98 6.17
C ARG A 152 11.01 0.05 5.37
N ALA A 153 10.76 -1.13 5.94
CA ALA A 153 9.73 -2.05 5.50
C ALA A 153 8.81 -2.40 6.68
N PHE A 154 7.52 -2.57 6.40
CA PHE A 154 6.50 -2.92 7.38
C PHE A 154 5.69 -4.10 6.87
N ILE A 155 5.34 -5.03 7.77
CA ILE A 155 4.29 -6.03 7.54
C ILE A 155 3.19 -5.75 8.56
N VAL A 156 1.98 -5.43 8.09
CA VAL A 156 0.82 -5.18 8.96
C VAL A 156 -0.37 -6.07 8.57
N PRO A 157 -1.16 -6.56 9.53
CA PRO A 157 -2.39 -7.30 9.24
C PRO A 157 -3.42 -6.34 8.65
N THR A 158 -3.99 -6.67 7.49
CA THR A 158 -4.94 -5.77 6.82
C THR A 158 -6.30 -5.75 7.52
N ARG A 159 -6.82 -4.56 7.84
CA ARG A 159 -8.15 -4.43 8.50
C ARG A 159 -9.32 -4.49 7.52
N GLY A 160 -10.51 -4.81 8.03
CA GLY A 160 -11.76 -4.83 7.26
C GLY A 160 -11.85 -5.93 6.18
N LYS A 161 -10.82 -6.76 6.01
CA LYS A 161 -10.83 -7.90 5.07
C LYS A 161 -11.52 -9.11 5.69
N THR A 162 -12.37 -9.75 4.88
CA THR A 162 -13.10 -10.98 5.27
C THR A 162 -12.19 -12.20 5.41
N LYS A 163 -11.08 -12.23 4.66
CA LYS A 163 -10.00 -13.22 4.81
C LYS A 163 -8.79 -12.59 5.51
N PRO A 164 -8.01 -13.36 6.30
CA PRO A 164 -6.73 -12.89 6.83
C PRO A 164 -5.80 -12.51 5.68
N HIS A 165 -5.21 -11.32 5.77
CA HIS A 165 -4.47 -10.68 4.69
C HIS A 165 -3.37 -9.79 5.27
N TRP A 166 -2.23 -9.69 4.59
CA TRP A 166 -1.08 -8.88 4.93
C TRP A 166 -0.98 -7.68 3.98
N THR A 167 -0.71 -6.50 4.52
CA THR A 167 -0.24 -5.34 3.75
C THR A 167 1.25 -5.18 4.02
N VAL A 168 2.04 -5.13 2.96
CA VAL A 168 3.47 -4.79 3.02
C VAL A 168 3.64 -3.35 2.54
N VAL A 169 4.34 -2.54 3.34
CA VAL A 169 4.66 -1.14 3.03
C VAL A 169 6.18 -0.97 3.06
N LEU A 170 6.78 -0.43 2.01
CA LEU A 170 8.17 0.04 2.04
C LEU A 170 8.21 1.54 1.76
N LEU A 171 8.96 2.28 2.59
CA LEU A 171 9.04 3.73 2.56
C LEU A 171 10.48 4.17 2.24
N SER A 172 10.60 5.15 1.35
CA SER A 172 11.87 5.83 1.05
C SER A 172 12.32 6.85 2.09
N SER A 173 11.39 7.35 2.91
CA SER A 173 11.65 8.32 3.97
C SER A 173 10.61 8.16 5.08
N ASP A 174 11.00 8.49 6.31
CA ASP A 174 10.09 8.58 7.45
C ASP A 174 9.33 9.91 7.44
N VAL A 175 10.00 10.97 6.99
CA VAL A 175 9.45 12.32 6.83
C VAL A 175 8.88 12.44 5.42
N PRO A 176 7.63 12.92 5.23
CA PRO A 176 7.13 13.32 3.93
C PRO A 176 8.06 14.35 3.30
N ALA A 177 8.21 14.30 1.98
CA ALA A 177 8.90 15.37 1.29
C ALA A 177 8.12 16.68 1.46
N GLU A 178 8.82 17.78 1.74
CA GLU A 178 8.23 19.11 1.63
C GLU A 178 7.51 19.24 0.28
N LYS A 179 6.35 19.90 0.27
CA LYS A 179 5.54 20.12 -0.95
C LYS A 179 6.46 20.52 -2.10
N PRO A 180 6.45 19.77 -3.23
CA PRO A 180 7.43 19.95 -4.28
C PRO A 180 7.43 21.42 -4.74
N LYS A 181 8.60 22.06 -4.65
CA LYS A 181 8.81 23.40 -5.23
C LYS A 181 8.39 23.32 -6.70
N PRO A 182 7.74 24.35 -7.28
CA PRO A 182 7.02 24.23 -8.56
C PRO A 182 7.87 23.87 -9.80
N ASN A 183 9.19 23.70 -9.65
CA ASN A 183 10.11 23.21 -10.68
C ASN A 183 10.74 21.82 -10.38
N THR A 184 10.38 21.17 -9.27
CA THR A 184 10.88 19.83 -8.90
C THR A 184 9.79 18.81 -9.17
N THR A 185 10.09 17.81 -10.03
CA THR A 185 9.15 16.70 -10.28
C THR A 185 8.89 15.92 -8.99
N ALA A 186 7.63 15.83 -8.60
CA ALA A 186 7.16 15.25 -7.34
C ALA A 186 7.42 13.73 -7.17
N SER A 187 8.19 13.09 -8.06
CA SER A 187 8.29 11.63 -8.22
C SER A 187 9.46 10.95 -7.51
N ASP A 188 10.46 11.71 -7.07
CA ASP A 188 11.77 11.13 -6.72
C ASP A 188 12.00 10.99 -5.21
N ASN A 189 11.39 11.84 -4.36
CA ASN A 189 11.64 11.82 -2.91
C ASN A 189 10.64 10.98 -2.08
N GLU A 190 9.50 10.57 -2.63
CA GLU A 190 8.45 9.82 -1.90
C GLU A 190 8.06 8.50 -2.58
N GLN A 191 9.05 7.68 -2.96
CA GLN A 191 8.75 6.37 -3.53
C GLN A 191 8.26 5.43 -2.42
N GLN A 192 6.97 5.08 -2.48
CA GLN A 192 6.33 4.14 -1.57
C GLN A 192 5.90 2.89 -2.34
N ILE A 193 6.26 1.73 -1.81
CA ILE A 193 5.79 0.42 -2.28
C ILE A 193 4.71 -0.04 -1.31
N ILE A 194 3.53 -0.37 -1.82
CA ILE A 194 2.41 -0.83 -1.01
C ILE A 194 1.76 -1.98 -1.78
N PHE A 195 1.72 -3.17 -1.19
CA PHE A 195 1.10 -4.34 -1.81
C PHE A 195 0.46 -5.28 -0.80
N GLY A 196 -0.49 -6.10 -1.29
CA GLY A 196 -1.32 -6.98 -0.49
C GLY A 196 -1.18 -8.45 -0.86
N LEU A 197 -1.20 -9.33 0.15
CA LEU A 197 -1.27 -10.79 -0.01
C LEU A 197 -2.29 -11.38 0.96
N ASP A 198 -3.13 -12.32 0.50
CA ASP A 198 -3.86 -13.22 1.40
C ASP A 198 -2.84 -13.93 2.32
N ALA A 199 -3.13 -14.02 3.62
CA ALA A 199 -2.24 -14.69 4.57
C ALA A 199 -2.21 -16.21 4.35
N ALA A 200 -3.33 -16.77 3.88
CA ALA A 200 -3.50 -18.15 3.44
C ALA A 200 -4.35 -18.16 2.15
N PRO A 201 -3.73 -18.06 0.95
CA PRO A 201 -4.44 -17.93 -0.32
C PRO A 201 -5.36 -19.12 -0.63
N SER A 202 -6.53 -18.85 -1.24
CA SER A 202 -7.48 -19.90 -1.65
C SER A 202 -7.09 -20.64 -2.94
N THR A 203 -5.98 -20.28 -3.57
CA THR A 203 -5.35 -20.97 -4.71
C THR A 203 -3.90 -21.31 -4.37
N ALA A 204 -3.23 -22.11 -5.21
CA ALA A 204 -1.78 -22.26 -5.09
C ALA A 204 -1.07 -20.89 -5.21
N PHE A 205 0.00 -20.70 -4.46
CA PHE A 205 0.76 -19.45 -4.43
C PHE A 205 2.18 -19.66 -4.92
N LYS A 206 2.58 -18.88 -5.93
CA LYS A 206 3.85 -19.06 -6.63
C LYS A 206 4.86 -17.99 -6.22
N VAL A 207 6.06 -18.43 -5.88
CA VAL A 207 7.24 -17.58 -5.68
C VAL A 207 8.42 -18.12 -6.50
N THR A 208 9.41 -17.27 -6.76
CA THR A 208 10.68 -17.70 -7.36
C THR A 208 11.83 -17.21 -6.50
N SER A 209 12.60 -18.12 -5.93
CA SER A 209 13.89 -17.85 -5.28
C SER A 209 14.96 -18.16 -6.33
N HIS A 210 15.39 -17.15 -7.08
CA HIS A 210 16.03 -17.35 -8.38
C HIS A 210 17.28 -18.24 -8.30
N PRO A 211 17.45 -19.22 -9.21
CA PRO A 211 16.60 -19.53 -10.38
C PRO A 211 15.40 -20.46 -10.09
N THR A 212 15.20 -20.89 -8.84
CA THR A 212 14.24 -21.95 -8.48
C THR A 212 12.83 -21.40 -8.25
N VAL A 213 11.88 -21.89 -9.04
CA VAL A 213 10.44 -21.66 -8.85
C VAL A 213 9.92 -22.57 -7.75
N VAL A 214 9.17 -22.02 -6.79
CA VAL A 214 8.50 -22.77 -5.71
C VAL A 214 7.01 -22.46 -5.73
N GLU A 215 6.20 -23.50 -5.83
CA GLU A 215 4.75 -23.40 -5.74
C GLU A 215 4.28 -23.95 -4.39
N SER A 216 3.62 -23.09 -3.62
CA SER A 216 3.06 -23.44 -2.31
C SER A 216 1.61 -23.91 -2.48
N PRO A 217 1.21 -25.03 -1.87
CA PRO A 217 -0.17 -25.51 -1.91
C PRO A 217 -1.18 -24.46 -1.43
N ARG A 218 -2.44 -24.59 -1.89
CA ARG A 218 -3.58 -23.81 -1.40
C ARG A 218 -3.61 -23.79 0.13
N GLY A 219 -3.86 -22.61 0.71
CA GLY A 219 -3.93 -22.41 2.17
C GLY A 219 -2.59 -22.33 2.89
N SER A 220 -1.46 -22.47 2.18
CA SER A 220 -0.13 -22.28 2.79
C SER A 220 0.06 -20.84 3.31
N PRO A 221 0.72 -20.64 4.46
CA PRO A 221 0.99 -19.31 4.99
C PRO A 221 1.94 -18.53 4.08
N THR A 222 1.59 -17.29 3.71
CA THR A 222 2.43 -16.42 2.87
C THR A 222 3.49 -15.63 3.65
N LEU A 223 3.31 -15.49 4.98
CA LEU A 223 4.23 -14.71 5.82
C LEU A 223 5.71 -15.13 5.71
N PRO A 224 6.08 -16.44 5.69
CA PRO A 224 7.47 -16.86 5.47
C PRO A 224 8.05 -16.38 4.12
N HIS A 225 7.23 -16.33 3.07
CA HIS A 225 7.65 -15.84 1.75
C HIS A 225 7.86 -14.33 1.75
N ILE A 226 7.03 -13.59 2.48
CA ILE A 226 7.21 -12.14 2.68
C ILE A 226 8.51 -11.88 3.46
N HIS A 227 8.80 -12.64 4.52
CA HIS A 227 10.07 -12.55 5.25
C HIS A 227 11.27 -12.84 4.34
N THR A 228 11.21 -13.91 3.51
CA THR A 228 12.28 -14.22 2.57
C THR A 228 12.49 -13.09 1.56
N PHE A 229 11.41 -12.59 0.94
CA PHE A 229 11.48 -11.42 0.03
C PHE A 229 12.14 -10.19 0.69
N LEU A 230 11.71 -9.81 1.90
CA LEU A 230 12.27 -8.67 2.62
C LEU A 230 13.71 -8.91 3.12
N SER A 231 14.14 -10.17 3.30
CA SER A 231 15.51 -10.50 3.69
C SER A 231 16.57 -10.16 2.63
N HIS A 232 16.15 -9.92 1.39
CA HIS A 232 17.00 -9.44 0.30
C HIS A 232 17.16 -7.91 0.25
N LEU A 233 16.46 -7.17 1.12
CA LEU A 233 16.68 -5.72 1.25
C LEU A 233 18.08 -5.43 1.85
N PRO A 234 18.67 -4.26 1.56
CA PRO A 234 19.90 -3.82 2.21
C PRO A 234 19.74 -3.83 3.74
N LYS A 235 20.78 -4.30 4.44
CA LYS A 235 20.79 -4.39 5.93
C LYS A 235 20.41 -3.13 6.72
N PRO A 236 20.59 -1.86 6.26
CA PRO A 236 20.05 -0.71 6.97
C PRO A 236 18.51 -0.66 7.01
N VAL A 237 17.80 -1.36 6.12
CA VAL A 237 16.34 -1.35 6.05
C VAL A 237 15.75 -2.20 7.17
N ALA A 238 15.22 -1.53 8.21
CA ALA A 238 14.53 -2.21 9.30
C ALA A 238 13.18 -2.75 8.84
N VAL A 239 12.94 -4.05 9.06
CA VAL A 239 11.62 -4.69 8.89
C VAL A 239 10.87 -4.62 10.23
N VAL A 240 9.82 -3.80 10.28
CA VAL A 240 9.00 -3.56 11.47
C VAL A 240 7.68 -4.33 11.36
N ILE A 241 7.32 -5.06 12.42
CA ILE A 241 6.08 -5.83 12.50
C ILE A 241 5.36 -5.45 13.80
N PRO A 242 4.32 -4.61 13.73
CA PRO A 242 3.49 -4.27 14.89
C PRO A 242 2.94 -5.53 15.56
N SER A 243 2.91 -5.55 16.89
CA SER A 243 2.56 -6.75 17.66
C SER A 243 1.61 -6.40 18.81
N VAL A 244 0.64 -7.30 19.07
CA VAL A 244 -0.31 -7.18 20.18
C VAL A 244 0.36 -7.16 21.57
N SER A 245 1.65 -7.55 21.65
CA SER A 245 2.47 -7.42 22.85
C SER A 245 2.97 -5.99 23.13
N VAL A 246 2.94 -5.11 22.12
CA VAL A 246 3.39 -3.71 22.19
C VAL A 246 2.22 -2.77 22.38
N PHE A 247 1.17 -3.00 21.58
CA PHE A 247 -0.10 -2.29 21.61
C PHE A 247 -1.19 -3.26 21.19
N LYS A 248 -2.33 -3.27 21.91
CA LYS A 248 -3.51 -4.04 21.53
C LYS A 248 -4.72 -3.11 21.55
N SER A 249 -5.38 -2.99 20.40
CA SER A 249 -6.61 -2.21 20.25
C SER A 249 -7.69 -2.70 21.22
N ALA A 250 -8.33 -1.75 21.89
CA ALA A 250 -9.44 -2.00 22.81
C ALA A 250 -10.75 -2.30 22.08
N CYS A 251 -10.89 -1.83 20.83
CA CYS A 251 -12.01 -2.17 19.98
C CYS A 251 -11.88 -3.59 19.40
N PRO A 252 -12.93 -4.42 19.44
CA PRO A 252 -12.95 -5.65 18.65
C PRO A 252 -12.90 -5.28 17.17
N GLY A 253 -11.79 -5.62 16.52
CA GLY A 253 -11.57 -5.27 15.13
C GLY A 253 -12.54 -5.97 14.16
N ILE A 254 -12.67 -5.40 12.96
CA ILE A 254 -13.49 -5.98 11.89
C ILE A 254 -12.59 -6.79 10.94
N GLY A 255 -13.01 -8.02 10.65
CA GLY A 255 -12.33 -8.92 9.71
C GLY A 255 -11.57 -10.06 10.40
N ALA A 256 -11.10 -11.02 9.60
CA ALA A 256 -10.56 -12.27 10.12
C ALA A 256 -9.18 -12.14 10.81
N ASN A 257 -8.52 -10.98 10.70
CA ASN A 257 -7.30 -10.63 11.44
C ASN A 257 -7.58 -10.17 12.90
N ALA A 258 -8.84 -10.09 13.34
CA ALA A 258 -9.19 -9.49 14.64
C ALA A 258 -9.15 -10.45 15.84
N SER A 259 -9.11 -11.77 15.63
CA SER A 259 -9.27 -12.79 16.69
C SER A 259 -8.19 -12.75 17.78
N GLU A 260 -6.95 -12.41 17.44
CA GLU A 260 -5.82 -12.30 18.38
C GLU A 260 -5.69 -10.89 19.00
N GLY A 261 -6.45 -9.93 18.48
CA GLY A 261 -6.31 -8.49 18.71
C GLY A 261 -5.54 -7.80 17.58
N ILE A 262 -5.69 -6.48 17.48
CA ILE A 262 -5.07 -5.68 16.39
C ILE A 262 -4.04 -4.71 16.99
N PRO A 263 -2.79 -4.67 16.47
CA PRO A 263 -1.74 -3.76 16.94
C PRO A 263 -1.85 -2.34 16.34
N GLY A 264 -3.06 -1.81 16.24
CA GLY A 264 -3.33 -0.51 15.64
C GLY A 264 -4.79 -0.10 15.77
N VAL A 265 -5.07 1.19 15.53
CA VAL A 265 -6.41 1.80 15.66
C VAL A 265 -6.87 2.40 14.34
N GLU A 266 -8.18 2.41 14.12
CA GLU A 266 -8.80 3.09 12.97
C GLU A 266 -8.83 4.59 13.26
N ALA A 267 -8.44 5.40 12.28
CA ALA A 267 -8.40 6.85 12.41
C ALA A 267 -8.60 7.54 11.07
N TYR A 268 -8.76 8.86 11.09
CA TYR A 268 -8.95 9.69 9.90
C TYR A 268 -7.90 10.81 9.85
N ARG A 269 -7.12 10.86 8.75
CA ARG A 269 -6.24 12.01 8.46
C ARG A 269 -7.00 12.97 7.56
N GLY A 270 -7.67 13.95 8.16
CA GLY A 270 -8.69 14.76 7.48
C GLY A 270 -9.84 13.89 6.99
N ALA A 271 -10.19 13.96 5.70
CA ALA A 271 -11.26 13.15 5.11
C ALA A 271 -10.84 11.70 4.74
N LYS A 272 -9.58 11.30 4.96
CA LYS A 272 -9.07 9.98 4.54
C LYS A 272 -9.11 8.96 5.70
N PRO A 273 -9.89 7.87 5.60
CA PRO A 273 -9.79 6.77 6.55
C PRO A 273 -8.48 6.00 6.37
N GLY A 274 -7.99 5.42 7.46
CA GLY A 274 -6.78 4.60 7.48
C GLY A 274 -6.49 4.08 8.88
N ASN A 275 -5.27 3.61 9.10
CA ASN A 275 -4.90 2.93 10.35
C ASN A 275 -3.57 3.43 10.92
N LEU A 276 -3.56 3.71 12.22
CA LEU A 276 -2.36 3.97 13.01
C LEU A 276 -1.89 2.66 13.62
N TRP A 277 -0.72 2.18 13.20
CA TRP A 277 -0.08 0.95 13.67
C TRP A 277 1.02 1.28 14.67
N PHE A 278 0.94 0.72 15.87
CA PHE A 278 1.86 1.01 16.97
C PHE A 278 2.93 -0.09 17.08
N ALA A 279 4.19 0.30 16.89
CA ALA A 279 5.36 -0.56 17.04
C ALA A 279 6.25 -0.04 18.19
N LYS A 280 7.39 -0.69 18.45
CA LYS A 280 8.36 -0.19 19.47
C LYS A 280 9.21 0.96 18.90
N GLU A 281 9.37 0.91 17.58
CA GLU A 281 10.19 1.79 16.75
C GLU A 281 9.47 3.11 16.43
N GLY A 282 8.13 3.16 16.54
CA GLY A 282 7.33 4.32 16.18
C GLY A 282 5.87 3.99 15.86
N VAL A 283 5.18 4.94 15.22
CA VAL A 283 3.79 4.81 14.75
C VAL A 283 3.75 4.94 13.23
N LEU A 284 3.10 4.00 12.55
CA LEU A 284 2.88 4.01 11.09
C LEU A 284 1.43 4.39 10.79
N TRP A 285 1.22 5.48 10.04
CA TRP A 285 -0.02 5.68 9.29
C TRP A 285 0.04 4.83 8.02
N GLY A 286 -0.77 3.77 7.97
CA GLY A 286 -0.72 2.73 6.94
C GLY A 286 -2.03 2.53 6.17
N GLU A 287 -1.98 1.63 5.19
CA GLU A 287 -3.08 1.20 4.29
C GLU A 287 -3.67 2.28 3.36
N SER A 288 -3.53 3.57 3.67
CA SER A 288 -3.94 4.70 2.83
C SER A 288 -2.74 5.50 2.33
N LYS A 289 -2.89 6.25 1.22
CA LYS A 289 -1.83 7.11 0.65
C LYS A 289 -1.98 8.59 1.06
N PRO A 290 -0.87 9.28 1.39
CA PRO A 290 0.48 8.75 1.60
C PRO A 290 0.55 7.95 2.91
N CYS A 291 1.32 6.87 2.94
CA CYS A 291 1.74 6.26 4.21
C CYS A 291 2.82 7.13 4.86
N GLU A 292 2.93 7.14 6.18
CA GLU A 292 3.92 7.95 6.89
C GLU A 292 4.32 7.28 8.21
N PHE A 293 5.59 7.43 8.63
CA PHE A 293 6.10 6.85 9.86
C PHE A 293 6.74 7.89 10.77
N TRP A 294 6.27 7.92 12.02
CA TRP A 294 6.87 8.71 13.10
C TRP A 294 7.72 7.77 13.95
N ALA A 295 9.02 7.75 13.69
CA ALA A 295 9.96 7.02 14.53
C ALA A 295 9.98 7.61 15.95
N VAL A 296 10.14 6.79 16.99
CA VAL A 296 10.11 7.29 18.38
C VAL A 296 11.14 8.39 18.64
N GLY A 297 12.32 8.34 18.00
CA GLY A 297 13.35 9.38 18.16
C GLY A 297 13.08 10.69 17.40
N ASP A 298 12.14 10.69 16.46
CA ASP A 298 11.73 11.85 15.66
C ASP A 298 10.55 12.60 16.29
N LEU A 299 9.76 11.91 17.12
CA LEU A 299 8.70 12.53 17.92
C LEU A 299 9.32 13.57 18.87
N LEU A 300 8.61 14.69 19.04
CA LEU A 300 8.93 15.78 19.97
C LEU A 300 8.97 15.27 21.43
N ASN A 301 9.29 16.15 22.37
CA ASN A 301 9.51 15.86 23.79
C ASN A 301 8.45 14.95 24.47
N ARG A 302 8.76 14.53 25.70
CA ARG A 302 7.98 13.54 26.47
C ARG A 302 6.50 13.89 26.72
N GLU A 303 6.15 15.17 26.61
CA GLU A 303 4.81 15.69 26.84
C GLU A 303 4.05 15.92 25.52
N GLU A 304 4.74 16.34 24.46
CA GLU A 304 4.11 16.85 23.23
C GLU A 304 4.26 15.92 22.02
N GLY A 305 5.23 14.99 22.02
CA GLY A 305 5.44 14.08 20.88
C GLY A 305 4.21 13.26 20.49
N VAL A 306 3.39 12.85 21.47
CA VAL A 306 2.08 12.23 21.22
C VAL A 306 1.06 12.76 22.21
N ARG A 307 0.04 13.46 21.70
CA ARG A 307 -1.08 13.99 22.50
C ARG A 307 -2.38 13.30 22.10
N VAL A 308 -3.27 13.04 23.06
CA VAL A 308 -4.62 12.50 22.81
C VAL A 308 -5.63 13.51 23.36
N VAL A 309 -6.47 14.06 22.49
CA VAL A 309 -7.40 15.14 22.81
C VAL A 309 -8.85 14.75 22.52
N GLY A 310 -9.79 15.32 23.28
CA GLY A 310 -11.22 15.03 23.17
C GLY A 310 -11.78 14.18 24.31
N ALA A 311 -13.05 14.43 24.63
CA ALA A 311 -13.76 13.85 25.78
C ALA A 311 -15.05 13.10 25.40
N GLY A 312 -15.26 12.82 24.10
CA GLY A 312 -16.50 12.25 23.57
C GLY A 312 -16.44 10.73 23.34
N LYS A 313 -17.29 10.27 22.41
CA LYS A 313 -17.23 8.90 21.85
C LYS A 313 -15.99 8.66 20.98
N THR A 314 -15.40 9.74 20.48
CA THR A 314 -14.15 9.75 19.75
C THR A 314 -13.15 10.74 20.37
N CYS A 315 -11.88 10.54 20.06
CA CYS A 315 -10.77 11.44 20.32
C CYS A 315 -9.94 11.66 19.04
N SER A 316 -9.05 12.64 19.09
CA SER A 316 -7.97 12.81 18.11
C SER A 316 -6.63 12.42 18.74
N VAL A 317 -5.76 11.81 17.94
CA VAL A 317 -4.35 11.56 18.26
C VAL A 317 -3.51 12.53 17.45
N ILE A 318 -2.69 13.33 18.11
CA ILE A 318 -1.78 14.30 17.48
C ILE A 318 -0.36 13.74 17.64
N LEU A 319 0.33 13.54 16.53
CA LEU A 319 1.74 13.15 16.49
C LEU A 319 2.56 14.38 16.07
N THR A 320 3.48 14.82 16.93
CA THR A 320 4.28 16.02 16.69
C THR A 320 5.73 15.61 16.46
N ARG A 321 6.24 15.88 15.25
CA ARG A 321 7.62 15.56 14.86
C ARG A 321 8.53 16.76 15.15
N ARG A 322 9.73 16.54 15.70
CA ARG A 322 10.70 17.62 15.90
C ARG A 322 11.20 18.15 14.55
N MET A 323 11.02 19.45 14.28
CA MET A 323 11.72 20.13 13.19
C MET A 323 13.23 20.21 13.47
N GLN A 324 14.06 19.94 12.47
CA GLN A 324 15.50 20.26 12.53
C GLN A 324 15.73 21.73 12.15
N SER A 325 15.40 22.65 13.06
CA SER A 325 15.70 24.07 12.87
C SER A 325 17.22 24.28 12.85
N SER A 326 17.75 24.70 11.69
CA SER A 326 19.17 24.97 11.47
C SER A 326 19.64 26.33 12.02
N HIS A 327 18.74 27.09 12.65
CA HIS A 327 18.99 28.39 13.24
C HIS A 327 18.77 28.35 14.75
N GLN A 328 19.86 28.51 15.50
CA GLN A 328 19.92 28.35 16.95
C GLN A 328 19.58 29.66 17.68
N ASP A 329 18.40 30.21 17.43
CA ASP A 329 17.87 31.32 18.23
C ASP A 329 17.12 30.74 19.44
N LYS A 330 17.77 30.82 20.62
CA LYS A 330 17.41 30.06 21.84
C LYS A 330 16.22 30.64 22.62
N HIS A 331 15.19 31.13 21.94
CA HIS A 331 14.06 31.77 22.62
C HIS A 331 12.67 31.47 22.08
N ASP A 332 12.56 30.78 20.95
CA ASP A 332 11.29 30.26 20.46
C ASP A 332 11.04 28.86 21.05
N GLU A 333 9.78 28.57 21.37
CA GLU A 333 9.32 27.26 21.84
C GLU A 333 9.62 26.20 20.75
N GLU A 334 9.94 24.95 21.11
CA GLU A 334 10.39 23.90 20.16
C GLU A 334 9.20 23.37 19.33
N GLU A 335 8.58 24.25 18.53
CA GLU A 335 7.40 23.97 17.70
C GLU A 335 7.75 22.91 16.65
N GLY A 336 6.97 21.82 16.65
CA GLY A 336 7.16 20.67 15.77
C GLY A 336 6.08 20.56 14.70
N ASP A 337 6.35 19.75 13.67
CA ASP A 337 5.36 19.41 12.65
C ASP A 337 4.27 18.51 13.26
N GLU A 338 3.11 19.10 13.56
CA GLU A 338 1.95 18.39 14.07
C GLU A 338 1.17 17.68 12.94
N THR A 339 0.79 16.41 13.16
CA THR A 339 -0.21 15.73 12.35
C THR A 339 -1.33 15.18 13.22
N GLU A 340 -2.55 15.66 12.99
CA GLU A 340 -3.76 15.17 13.65
C GLU A 340 -4.39 13.97 12.93
N PHE A 341 -4.78 12.98 13.72
CA PHE A 341 -5.60 11.84 13.35
C PHE A 341 -6.89 11.86 14.17
N GLY A 342 -7.99 12.28 13.55
CA GLY A 342 -9.30 12.36 14.19
C GLY A 342 -10.07 11.04 14.18
N MET A 343 -11.24 11.06 14.82
CA MET A 343 -12.23 9.98 14.80
C MET A 343 -11.74 8.63 15.36
N VAL A 344 -10.73 8.63 16.21
CA VAL A 344 -10.30 7.44 16.96
C VAL A 344 -11.34 7.13 18.04
N ASP A 345 -11.73 5.88 18.22
CA ASP A 345 -12.69 5.47 19.26
C ASP A 345 -12.13 5.76 20.67
N SER A 346 -12.92 6.38 21.55
CA SER A 346 -12.39 6.82 22.86
C SER A 346 -12.05 5.69 23.82
N ARG A 347 -12.40 4.44 23.50
CA ARG A 347 -11.90 3.23 24.20
C ARG A 347 -10.41 2.98 23.97
N GLU A 348 -9.86 3.42 22.83
CA GLU A 348 -8.43 3.23 22.51
C GLU A 348 -7.50 4.12 23.34
N ARG A 349 -8.06 5.17 23.97
CA ARG A 349 -7.31 6.20 24.69
C ARG A 349 -6.35 5.64 25.75
N GLU A 350 -6.75 4.66 26.55
CA GLU A 350 -5.84 4.10 27.57
C GLU A 350 -4.73 3.25 26.95
N GLY A 351 -5.02 2.47 25.90
CA GLY A 351 -4.00 1.72 25.17
C GLY A 351 -2.93 2.63 24.55
N ILE A 352 -3.36 3.80 24.03
CA ILE A 352 -2.45 4.82 23.49
C ILE A 352 -1.64 5.45 24.63
N TYR A 353 -2.27 5.84 25.75
CA TYR A 353 -1.53 6.37 26.91
C TYR A 353 -0.56 5.36 27.52
N GLU A 354 -0.89 4.07 27.57
CA GLU A 354 0.04 3.02 27.97
C GLU A 354 1.24 2.94 27.03
N TRP A 355 1.03 2.98 25.72
CA TRP A 355 2.12 2.96 24.74
C TRP A 355 3.02 4.19 24.88
N VAL A 356 2.43 5.40 25.02
CA VAL A 356 3.19 6.64 25.26
C VAL A 356 3.97 6.54 26.58
N ARG A 357 3.35 6.07 27.67
CA ARG A 357 3.99 5.90 28.98
C ARG A 357 5.20 4.96 28.92
N LYS A 358 5.15 3.93 28.07
CA LYS A 358 6.22 2.93 27.84
C LYS A 358 7.35 3.42 26.91
N HIS A 359 7.07 4.31 25.96
CA HIS A 359 8.04 4.71 24.92
C HIS A 359 8.50 6.18 24.97
N ARG A 360 7.82 7.07 25.71
CA ARG A 360 8.16 8.51 25.79
C ARG A 360 9.58 8.82 26.22
N ASN A 361 10.25 7.91 26.93
CA ASN A 361 11.66 8.05 27.29
C ASN A 361 12.61 7.94 26.09
N LEU A 362 12.15 7.35 24.98
CA LEU A 362 12.85 7.25 23.69
C LEU A 362 12.56 8.44 22.76
N PHE A 363 11.59 9.29 23.11
CA PHE A 363 11.30 10.52 22.38
C PHE A 363 12.46 11.51 22.50
N ALA A 364 12.43 12.55 21.65
CA ALA A 364 13.31 13.71 21.68
C ALA A 364 13.62 14.21 23.12
N GLY A 365 14.76 13.79 23.68
CA GLY A 365 15.14 14.12 25.07
C GLY A 365 15.88 13.04 25.87
N GLY A 366 16.27 11.92 25.25
CA GLY A 366 16.93 10.78 25.89
C GLY A 366 18.47 10.72 25.83
N ALA A 367 19.18 11.83 25.55
CA ALA A 367 20.63 11.92 25.26
C ALA A 367 21.00 11.70 23.75
N PRO A 368 22.26 11.99 23.31
CA PRO A 368 22.50 12.83 22.14
C PRO A 368 22.39 12.15 20.76
N PRO A 369 22.16 12.93 19.68
CA PRO A 369 22.17 12.42 18.32
C PRO A 369 23.59 12.03 17.91
N ASN A 370 23.78 10.79 17.45
CA ASN A 370 25.02 10.41 16.77
C ASN A 370 24.78 9.34 15.69
N VAL A 371 23.94 9.68 14.72
CA VAL A 371 23.89 9.03 13.39
C VAL A 371 24.06 10.11 12.32
N ALA A 372 25.12 10.91 12.45
CA ALA A 372 25.64 11.69 11.33
C ALA A 372 26.59 10.78 10.54
N VAL A 373 26.41 10.69 9.22
CA VAL A 373 27.27 9.92 8.32
C VAL A 373 28.65 10.59 8.25
N ALA A 374 29.56 10.18 9.13
CA ALA A 374 30.93 10.68 9.16
C ALA A 374 31.77 9.98 8.08
N ALA A 375 32.13 10.74 7.03
CA ALA A 375 32.96 10.26 5.96
C ALA A 375 34.35 9.81 6.45
N THR A 376 34.91 8.81 5.77
CA THR A 376 36.25 8.27 6.00
C THR A 376 37.35 9.34 5.91
N THR A 377 38.11 9.52 6.97
CA THR A 377 39.58 9.70 6.92
C THR A 377 40.17 9.20 8.23
N GLY A 378 41.17 8.32 8.17
CA GLY A 378 41.67 7.62 9.35
C GLY A 378 43.04 8.12 9.82
N SER A 379 43.31 7.94 11.11
CA SER A 379 44.67 7.68 11.60
C SER A 379 44.62 6.95 12.95
N SER A 380 45.48 5.94 13.08
CA SER A 380 45.83 5.19 14.30
C SER A 380 46.12 6.11 15.52
N LYS A 381 46.13 5.67 16.78
CA LYS A 381 46.82 4.46 17.30
C LYS A 381 46.60 4.27 18.82
N SER A 382 46.66 3.02 19.30
CA SER A 382 46.98 2.62 20.70
C SER A 382 46.00 3.03 21.83
N SER A 383 45.93 2.36 23.00
CA SER A 383 46.10 0.94 23.40
C SER A 383 45.97 0.84 24.93
N ASN A 384 45.28 -0.19 25.48
CA ASN A 384 45.32 -0.62 26.90
C ASN A 384 44.84 0.41 27.96
N SER A 385 44.13 0.08 29.05
CA SER A 385 43.84 -1.18 29.74
C SER A 385 43.04 -0.89 31.03
N SER A 386 42.56 -1.97 31.66
CA SER A 386 42.24 -2.11 33.10
C SER A 386 41.01 -1.41 33.69
N ALA A 387 40.12 -2.23 34.24
CA ALA A 387 39.03 -1.82 35.12
C ALA A 387 39.53 -1.62 36.57
N LYS A 388 38.99 -0.61 37.28
CA LYS A 388 38.78 -0.68 38.74
C LYS A 388 37.77 0.34 39.28
N ASP A 389 36.66 -0.22 39.77
CA ASP A 389 35.90 0.06 41.00
C ASP A 389 35.90 1.47 41.68
N ARG A 390 34.69 1.88 42.12
CA ARG A 390 34.32 2.93 43.11
C ARG A 390 34.75 4.39 42.89
N LYS A 391 33.75 5.26 42.70
CA LYS A 391 33.11 5.98 43.83
C LYS A 391 31.79 6.68 43.44
N VAL A 392 30.80 6.59 44.32
CA VAL A 392 29.62 7.47 44.33
C VAL A 392 30.09 8.87 44.73
N HIS A 393 29.62 9.90 44.02
CA HIS A 393 29.82 11.29 44.41
C HIS A 393 28.49 12.03 44.41
N HIS A 394 28.03 12.44 45.59
CA HIS A 394 27.04 13.50 45.73
C HIS A 394 27.63 14.81 45.18
N PRO A 395 26.87 15.60 44.41
CA PRO A 395 27.01 17.04 44.37
C PRO A 395 26.08 17.67 45.42
N SER A 396 26.66 18.45 46.33
CA SER A 396 25.93 19.28 47.29
C SER A 396 25.30 20.51 46.62
N SER A 397 24.20 21.00 47.18
CA SER A 397 23.49 22.20 46.71
C SER A 397 24.30 23.49 46.88
N SER A 398 24.14 24.42 45.94
CA SER A 398 24.39 25.85 46.17
C SER A 398 23.63 26.69 45.13
N GLY A 399 22.50 27.27 45.53
CA GLY A 399 21.64 28.11 44.71
C GLY A 399 20.44 28.60 45.53
N PRO A 400 19.97 29.85 45.35
CA PRO A 400 18.98 30.46 46.25
C PRO A 400 17.59 29.82 46.13
N LEU A 401 17.04 29.40 47.27
CA LEU A 401 15.70 28.82 47.39
C LEU A 401 14.61 29.88 47.19
N THR A 402 13.59 29.56 46.41
CA THR A 402 12.36 30.35 46.28
C THR A 402 11.19 29.68 47.00
N ILE A 403 10.22 30.50 47.43
CA ILE A 403 9.14 30.24 48.41
C ILE A 403 8.25 29.00 48.16
N ARG A 404 8.33 28.31 47.01
CA ARG A 404 7.49 27.14 46.68
C ARG A 404 7.97 25.79 47.24
N THR A 405 9.10 25.72 47.95
CA THR A 405 9.69 24.46 48.46
C THR A 405 9.40 24.18 49.94
N LEU A 406 8.35 24.80 50.50
CA LEU A 406 8.05 24.78 51.94
C LEU A 406 6.68 24.18 52.32
N GLN A 407 5.95 23.53 51.41
CA GLN A 407 4.52 23.21 51.66
C GLN A 407 4.04 21.77 51.42
N ASP A 408 4.90 20.81 51.05
CA ASP A 408 4.49 19.39 50.96
C ASP A 408 5.60 18.47 51.49
N GLY A 409 5.78 18.48 52.81
CA GLY A 409 6.84 17.72 53.49
C GLY A 409 6.64 17.64 54.99
N ASP A 410 5.54 17.04 55.45
CA ASP A 410 5.42 16.47 56.80
C ASP A 410 4.19 15.52 56.89
N SER A 411 4.44 14.21 56.98
CA SER A 411 3.80 13.33 57.98
C SER A 411 4.44 11.92 57.94
N ASP A 412 5.23 11.64 58.97
CA ASP A 412 5.43 10.32 59.58
C ASP A 412 4.07 9.72 60.06
N SER A 413 3.90 8.47 60.50
CA SER A 413 4.79 7.30 60.69
C SER A 413 3.94 6.04 60.98
N GLU A 414 4.41 4.88 60.53
CA GLU A 414 4.36 3.54 61.19
C GLU A 414 3.05 2.85 61.66
N ASP A 415 3.03 1.54 61.33
CA ASP A 415 2.58 0.37 62.13
C ASP A 415 1.15 -0.20 62.02
N GLY A 416 1.05 -1.54 62.13
CA GLY A 416 -0.21 -2.30 62.29
C GLY A 416 -0.43 -3.51 61.36
N ASP A 417 0.27 -4.63 61.60
CA ASP A 417 -0.14 -5.95 61.08
C ASP A 417 -1.55 -6.33 61.57
N PHE A 418 -2.36 -6.96 60.70
CA PHE A 418 -3.56 -7.67 61.12
C PHE A 418 -3.80 -8.92 60.26
N GLU A 419 -3.38 -10.07 60.78
CA GLU A 419 -3.98 -11.36 60.41
C GLU A 419 -5.36 -11.45 61.06
N ASP A 420 -6.37 -11.92 60.32
CA ASP A 420 -7.55 -12.52 60.93
C ASP A 420 -7.87 -13.84 60.22
N SER A 421 -8.19 -14.85 61.02
CA SER A 421 -8.28 -16.24 60.62
C SER A 421 -9.56 -16.86 61.16
N SER A 422 -10.35 -17.43 60.25
CA SER A 422 -11.38 -18.47 60.48
C SER A 422 -12.53 -18.15 61.43
N VAL A 423 -13.77 -18.29 60.93
CA VAL A 423 -14.84 -19.27 61.29
C VAL A 423 -16.20 -18.72 60.83
N GLU A 424 -17.28 -19.46 60.57
CA GLU A 424 -17.58 -20.86 60.22
C GLU A 424 -19.02 -20.87 59.62
N ASP A 425 -19.43 -22.00 59.05
CA ASP A 425 -20.83 -22.40 58.78
C ASP A 425 -21.77 -21.52 57.92
N LEU A 426 -22.22 -22.10 56.80
CA LEU A 426 -23.63 -22.50 56.71
C LEU A 426 -23.83 -23.68 55.73
N ASP A 427 -24.41 -24.76 56.28
CA ASP A 427 -24.75 -26.04 55.64
C ASP A 427 -25.89 -25.92 54.60
N GLY A 428 -25.95 -26.86 53.67
CA GLY A 428 -26.86 -26.86 52.51
C GLY A 428 -26.72 -28.10 51.62
N SER A 429 -26.75 -29.30 52.21
CA SER A 429 -26.83 -30.62 51.55
C SER A 429 -28.03 -30.73 50.57
N GLU A 430 -28.06 -31.61 49.55
CA GLU A 430 -28.35 -33.07 49.57
C GLU A 430 -28.10 -33.65 48.13
N ARG A 431 -27.36 -34.77 47.94
CA ARG A 431 -27.83 -36.16 47.55
C ARG A 431 -28.42 -36.36 46.12
N MET A 432 -28.24 -37.46 45.37
CA MET A 432 -27.59 -38.80 45.52
C MET A 432 -27.48 -39.53 44.14
N SER A 433 -26.56 -40.50 44.03
CA SER A 433 -26.59 -41.72 43.16
C SER A 433 -26.66 -41.61 41.61
N GLU A 434 -26.26 -42.58 40.77
CA GLU A 434 -25.32 -43.75 40.71
C GLU A 434 -25.78 -44.65 39.53
N GLU A 435 -24.98 -45.68 39.19
CA GLU A 435 -25.22 -46.75 38.17
C GLU A 435 -25.09 -46.33 36.68
N GLU A 436 -24.10 -46.82 35.90
CA GLU A 436 -23.63 -48.19 35.54
C GLU A 436 -24.26 -48.69 34.21
N GLY A 437 -23.44 -49.22 33.30
CA GLY A 437 -23.88 -49.54 31.93
C GLY A 437 -22.75 -49.86 30.94
N ASP A 438 -22.04 -50.97 31.18
CA ASP A 438 -21.12 -51.64 30.26
C ASP A 438 -21.88 -52.50 29.23
N ASP A 439 -21.49 -52.47 27.94
CA ASP A 439 -21.30 -53.69 27.11
C ASP A 439 -20.45 -53.38 25.86
N SER A 440 -19.87 -54.43 25.29
CA SER A 440 -18.72 -54.44 24.37
C SER A 440 -19.08 -54.77 22.89
N SER A 441 -18.02 -54.92 22.07
CA SER A 441 -17.93 -55.81 20.88
C SER A 441 -18.60 -55.39 19.55
N ASP A 442 -18.12 -55.77 18.36
CA ASP A 442 -16.74 -56.00 17.85
C ASP A 442 -16.81 -56.11 16.29
N GLU A 443 -15.65 -56.26 15.64
CA GLU A 443 -15.38 -56.86 14.32
C GLU A 443 -15.90 -56.22 12.98
N ASP A 444 -14.90 -55.78 12.21
CA ASP A 444 -14.65 -56.06 10.77
C ASP A 444 -15.78 -56.12 9.71
N SER A 445 -15.58 -55.32 8.66
CA SER A 445 -15.69 -55.84 7.29
C SER A 445 -14.81 -55.08 6.29
N SER A 446 -13.96 -55.84 5.60
CA SER A 446 -13.19 -55.38 4.46
C SER A 446 -14.01 -55.45 3.17
N ASN A 447 -13.78 -54.53 2.24
CA ASN A 447 -13.96 -54.83 0.82
C ASN A 447 -13.02 -54.00 -0.07
N SER A 448 -12.36 -54.68 -1.00
CA SER A 448 -11.52 -54.07 -2.03
C SER A 448 -12.35 -53.58 -3.22
N GLY A 449 -11.83 -52.61 -3.96
CA GLY A 449 -12.45 -52.13 -5.20
C GLY A 449 -11.49 -51.30 -6.06
N GLU A 450 -10.67 -51.97 -6.87
CA GLU A 450 -9.98 -51.31 -7.99
C GLU A 450 -11.01 -50.82 -9.02
N GLY A 451 -10.82 -49.59 -9.50
CA GLY A 451 -11.69 -48.96 -10.49
C GLY A 451 -10.91 -47.98 -11.37
N SER A 452 -10.21 -48.51 -12.38
CA SER A 452 -9.58 -47.69 -13.41
C SER A 452 -10.65 -47.06 -14.29
N GLY A 453 -10.65 -45.72 -14.39
CA GLY A 453 -11.56 -44.95 -15.22
C GLY A 453 -10.83 -43.73 -15.78
N VAL A 454 -10.34 -43.86 -17.01
CA VAL A 454 -9.91 -42.71 -17.82
C VAL A 454 -11.16 -42.19 -18.50
N ASP A 455 -11.50 -40.92 -18.27
CA ASP A 455 -12.30 -40.19 -19.24
C ASP A 455 -11.80 -38.75 -19.36
N HIS A 456 -11.82 -38.26 -20.60
CA HIS A 456 -11.65 -36.85 -20.91
C HIS A 456 -12.98 -36.15 -20.62
N ASP A 457 -12.93 -35.03 -19.92
CA ASP A 457 -13.86 -33.95 -20.23
C ASP A 457 -13.12 -32.62 -20.28
N ALA A 458 -13.47 -31.84 -21.30
CA ALA A 458 -12.95 -30.50 -21.51
C ALA A 458 -14.02 -29.52 -21.04
N ASP A 459 -13.76 -28.80 -19.95
CA ASP A 459 -14.59 -27.68 -19.54
C ASP A 459 -13.98 -26.37 -20.02
N ALA A 460 -14.77 -25.64 -20.79
CA ALA A 460 -14.37 -24.45 -21.51
C ALA A 460 -14.34 -23.20 -20.62
N ASP A 461 -13.55 -22.21 -21.05
CA ASP A 461 -13.62 -20.85 -20.53
C ASP A 461 -15.05 -20.32 -20.61
N ASN A 462 -15.57 -19.85 -19.47
CA ASN A 462 -16.78 -19.03 -19.41
C ASN A 462 -16.38 -17.60 -19.01
N ASP A 463 -15.58 -16.98 -19.87
CA ASP A 463 -15.48 -15.51 -19.92
C ASP A 463 -16.82 -15.00 -20.45
N ASN A 464 -17.69 -14.60 -19.51
CA ASN A 464 -19.00 -14.07 -19.81
C ASN A 464 -18.89 -12.60 -20.22
N ASP A 465 -18.33 -12.37 -21.42
CA ASP A 465 -18.41 -11.09 -22.13
C ASP A 465 -19.90 -10.74 -22.32
N MET A 466 -20.39 -9.76 -21.57
CA MET A 466 -21.71 -9.18 -21.80
C MET A 466 -21.65 -8.31 -23.06
N ASP A 467 -21.83 -8.97 -24.20
CA ASP A 467 -22.09 -8.34 -25.49
C ASP A 467 -23.41 -7.56 -25.43
N THR A 468 -23.29 -6.23 -25.36
CA THR A 468 -24.42 -5.28 -25.48
C THR A 468 -25.00 -5.33 -26.89
N ASN A 469 -25.88 -6.30 -27.13
CA ASN A 469 -26.79 -6.27 -28.26
C ASN A 469 -27.98 -5.35 -27.92
N ASP A 470 -28.00 -4.18 -28.54
CA ASP A 470 -29.19 -3.36 -28.69
C ASP A 470 -30.23 -4.13 -29.52
N ASP A 471 -31.28 -4.64 -28.88
CA ASP A 471 -32.47 -5.17 -29.54
C ASP A 471 -33.72 -4.48 -28.97
N ASP A 472 -34.12 -3.38 -29.62
CA ASP A 472 -35.28 -2.52 -29.29
C ASP A 472 -36.63 -3.24 -29.57
N GLY A 473 -36.84 -4.38 -28.90
CA GLY A 473 -38.10 -5.09 -28.88
C GLY A 473 -39.10 -4.44 -27.89
N PRO A 474 -40.41 -4.35 -28.23
CA PRO A 474 -41.41 -3.85 -27.30
C PRO A 474 -41.52 -4.78 -26.07
N LEU A 475 -41.14 -4.25 -24.91
CA LEU A 475 -41.02 -4.97 -23.64
C LEU A 475 -42.32 -5.69 -23.24
N ASP A 476 -42.26 -7.00 -23.03
CA ASP A 476 -43.38 -7.80 -22.51
C ASP A 476 -43.68 -7.44 -21.03
N PRO A 477 -44.86 -6.86 -20.71
CA PRO A 477 -45.21 -6.48 -19.35
C PRO A 477 -45.34 -7.66 -18.39
N ALA A 478 -45.56 -8.88 -18.88
CA ALA A 478 -45.78 -10.06 -18.03
C ALA A 478 -44.50 -10.57 -17.34
N HIS A 479 -43.34 -10.39 -18.00
CA HIS A 479 -42.07 -10.94 -17.53
C HIS A 479 -41.14 -9.91 -16.89
N HIS A 480 -41.35 -8.61 -17.12
CA HIS A 480 -40.49 -7.56 -16.57
C HIS A 480 -40.64 -7.42 -15.04
N PRO A 481 -39.56 -7.53 -14.24
CA PRO A 481 -39.65 -7.64 -12.78
C PRO A 481 -40.21 -6.39 -12.09
N LEU A 482 -40.11 -5.21 -12.72
CA LEU A 482 -40.64 -3.95 -12.18
C LEU A 482 -42.11 -3.66 -12.53
N LEU A 483 -42.72 -4.42 -13.44
CA LEU A 483 -44.11 -4.20 -13.89
C LEU A 483 -45.14 -5.13 -13.24
N ARG A 484 -44.71 -6.01 -12.31
CA ARG A 484 -45.59 -6.94 -11.61
C ARG A 484 -46.54 -6.17 -10.66
N PRO A 485 -47.86 -6.40 -10.71
CA PRO A 485 -48.80 -5.80 -9.76
C PRO A 485 -48.41 -6.12 -8.31
N GLY A 486 -48.05 -5.09 -7.54
CA GLY A 486 -47.57 -5.20 -6.16
C GLY A 486 -46.06 -4.98 -5.96
N ALA A 487 -45.27 -4.82 -7.02
CA ALA A 487 -43.81 -4.61 -6.93
C ALA A 487 -43.37 -3.15 -6.69
N MET A 488 -44.29 -2.19 -6.53
CA MET A 488 -43.90 -0.81 -6.20
C MET A 488 -43.31 -0.71 -4.80
N PRO A 489 -42.06 -0.22 -4.64
CA PRO A 489 -41.54 0.16 -3.33
C PRO A 489 -42.44 1.25 -2.74
N ARG A 490 -42.86 1.07 -1.49
CA ARG A 490 -43.55 2.13 -0.73
C ARG A 490 -42.56 3.26 -0.45
N MET A 491 -42.50 4.24 -1.35
CA MET A 491 -41.76 5.48 -1.09
C MET A 491 -42.29 6.11 0.20
N SER A 492 -41.39 6.47 1.11
CA SER A 492 -41.75 7.11 2.37
C SER A 492 -42.35 8.50 2.09
N LYS A 493 -43.32 8.92 2.92
CA LYS A 493 -44.00 10.22 2.77
C LYS A 493 -43.02 11.39 2.67
N ALA A 494 -41.91 11.33 3.41
CA ALA A 494 -40.84 12.32 3.40
C ALA A 494 -40.16 12.49 2.03
N ALA A 495 -39.96 11.41 1.26
CA ALA A 495 -39.40 11.51 -0.10
C ALA A 495 -40.37 12.20 -1.07
N MET A 496 -41.68 12.02 -0.87
CA MET A 496 -42.71 12.66 -1.67
C MET A 496 -42.88 14.14 -1.32
N GLU A 497 -42.79 14.50 -0.03
CA GLU A 497 -42.80 15.91 0.42
C GLU A 497 -41.54 16.67 -0.05
N MET A 498 -40.36 16.05 -0.02
CA MET A 498 -39.13 16.66 -0.52
C MET A 498 -39.15 16.90 -2.03
N ALA A 499 -39.75 15.99 -2.81
CA ALA A 499 -39.91 16.16 -4.25
C ALA A 499 -40.91 17.29 -4.61
N VAL A 500 -41.94 17.53 -3.78
CA VAL A 500 -42.87 18.65 -3.96
C VAL A 500 -42.18 19.99 -3.70
N GLY A 501 -41.43 20.11 -2.58
CA GLY A 501 -40.74 21.36 -2.25
C GLY A 501 -39.75 21.83 -3.32
N ILE A 502 -39.01 20.90 -3.94
CA ILE A 502 -38.07 21.23 -5.03
C ILE A 502 -38.79 21.74 -6.30
N VAL A 503 -40.02 21.26 -6.57
CA VAL A 503 -40.83 21.72 -7.71
C VAL A 503 -41.47 23.08 -7.43
N GLU A 504 -41.85 23.35 -6.18
CA GLU A 504 -42.38 24.65 -5.76
C GLU A 504 -41.29 25.75 -5.84
N ASP A 505 -40.07 25.49 -5.35
CA ASP A 505 -38.92 26.41 -5.49
C ASP A 505 -38.51 26.64 -6.96
N ALA A 506 -38.64 25.63 -7.82
CA ALA A 506 -38.24 25.73 -9.23
C ALA A 506 -39.24 26.50 -10.12
N PHE A 507 -40.49 26.66 -9.68
CA PHE A 507 -41.53 27.41 -10.42
C PHE A 507 -42.00 28.70 -9.73
N GLY A 508 -41.66 28.91 -8.44
CA GLY A 508 -41.98 30.10 -7.65
C GLY A 508 -41.14 31.35 -7.96
N GLY A 509 -41.07 31.76 -9.22
CA GLY A 509 -40.26 32.89 -9.65
C GLY A 509 -40.83 34.28 -9.32
N ALA A 510 -40.09 35.03 -8.49
CA ALA A 510 -39.96 36.51 -8.45
C ALA A 510 -41.21 37.40 -8.20
N SER A 511 -41.35 37.85 -6.95
CA SER A 511 -41.84 39.16 -6.46
C SER A 511 -41.65 39.17 -4.93
N ASP A 512 -41.13 40.19 -4.23
CA ASP A 512 -40.59 41.53 -4.57
C ASP A 512 -39.40 41.82 -3.60
N GLY A 513 -38.70 42.97 -3.50
CA GLY A 513 -39.04 44.37 -3.79
C GLY A 513 -39.49 45.12 -2.53
N ASN A 514 -38.61 45.34 -1.54
CA ASN A 514 -38.82 46.38 -0.54
C ASN A 514 -37.51 46.95 0.04
N GLU A 515 -37.34 48.25 -0.11
CA GLU A 515 -36.35 49.07 0.59
C GLU A 515 -36.82 49.28 2.04
N VAL A 516 -35.88 49.37 2.99
CA VAL A 516 -36.10 50.06 4.28
C VAL A 516 -34.82 50.82 4.62
N GLU A 517 -34.82 52.12 4.32
CA GLU A 517 -34.02 53.11 5.03
C GLU A 517 -34.69 53.40 6.38
N GLU A 518 -33.88 53.63 7.42
CA GLU A 518 -34.11 54.41 8.67
C GLU A 518 -32.85 54.11 9.53
N GLU A 519 -31.93 55.04 9.84
CA GLU A 519 -32.06 56.28 10.66
C GLU A 519 -32.67 55.99 12.06
N ASP A 520 -32.15 56.45 13.20
CA ASP A 520 -30.86 57.05 13.61
C ASP A 520 -30.81 57.03 15.17
N GLU A 521 -29.82 57.69 15.82
CA GLU A 521 -29.75 58.06 17.27
C GLU A 521 -29.43 56.91 18.29
N LEU A 522 -28.32 56.95 19.06
CA LEU A 522 -28.01 57.69 20.32
C LEU A 522 -28.81 57.19 21.55
N ASP A 523 -28.26 56.98 22.76
CA ASP A 523 -27.35 57.81 23.58
C ASP A 523 -26.51 57.00 24.63
N ASP A 524 -25.63 57.71 25.36
CA ASP A 524 -24.80 57.38 26.56
C ASP A 524 -23.54 56.49 26.43
#